data_AF-A0A067E5I2-F1
#
_entry.id   AF-A0A067E5I2-F1
#
_cell.length_a   1.000
_cell.length_b   1.000
_cell.length_c   1.000
_cell.angle_alpha   90.00
_cell.angle_beta   90.00
_cell.angle_gamma   90.00
#
_symmetry.space_group_name_H-M   'P 1'
#
loop_
_entity.id
_entity.type
_entity.pdbx_description
1 polymer ?
#
loop_
_entity_poly.entity_id
_entity_poly.type
_entity_poly.pdbx_seq_one_letter_code
_entity_poly.pdbx_strand_id
1 'polypeptide(L)'
;IFTGRRPIDAVFNEGHSLHEFAKTALPEKVMEIVDPSLLMEVMTNNSMIQEDKRVKTEECLNAIIRTGVLCSMESPFERMDMRDVVAKLCHTRETFLGRRV
;
A
#
# COMPACT_ATOMS: atom_id res chain seq x y z
N ILE A 1 6.14 7.38 2.96
CA ILE A 1 6.46 6.11 3.66
C ILE A 1 6.46 4.96 2.66
N PHE A 2 5.32 4.51 2.13
CA PHE A 2 5.30 3.30 1.29
C PHE A 2 5.88 3.46 -0.10
N THR A 3 5.72 4.62 -0.74
CA THR A 3 6.18 4.82 -2.13
C THR A 3 7.55 5.50 -2.23
N GLY A 4 8.13 5.91 -1.11
CA GLY A 4 9.34 6.76 -1.10
C GLY A 4 9.11 8.17 -1.66
N ARG A 5 7.88 8.51 -2.07
CA ARG A 5 7.51 9.80 -2.65
C ARG A 5 6.75 10.67 -1.63
N ARG A 6 6.81 11.98 -1.84
CA ARG A 6 6.05 13.00 -1.09
C ARG A 6 5.10 13.73 -2.03
N PRO A 7 3.93 14.20 -1.55
CA PRO A 7 2.99 14.97 -2.37
C PRO A 7 3.60 16.23 -3.01
N ILE A 8 4.67 16.78 -2.42
CA ILE A 8 5.38 17.98 -2.87
C ILE A 8 6.54 17.69 -3.83
N ASP A 9 6.82 16.42 -4.14
CA ASP A 9 7.88 16.09 -5.09
C ASP A 9 7.46 16.57 -6.50
N ALA A 10 8.43 17.11 -7.26
CA ALA A 10 8.18 17.78 -8.55
C ALA A 10 7.52 16.89 -9.63
N VAL A 11 7.50 15.56 -9.44
CA VAL A 11 6.79 14.63 -10.33
C VAL A 11 5.26 14.76 -10.24
N PHE A 12 4.73 15.39 -9.18
CA PHE A 12 3.30 15.57 -8.94
C PHE A 12 2.82 16.99 -9.26
N ASN A 13 3.28 17.54 -10.37
CA ASN A 13 2.82 18.83 -10.89
C ASN A 13 1.68 18.63 -11.91
N GLU A 14 0.99 19.71 -12.30
CA GLU A 14 0.05 19.73 -13.43
C GLU A 14 -1.10 18.70 -13.34
N GLY A 15 -1.66 18.48 -12.14
CA GLY A 15 -2.80 17.58 -11.94
C GLY A 15 -2.42 16.12 -11.67
N HIS A 16 -1.13 15.77 -11.74
CA HIS A 16 -0.64 14.51 -11.20
C HIS A 16 -0.54 14.60 -9.68
N SER A 17 -1.16 13.67 -8.97
CA SER A 17 -1.13 13.64 -7.50
C SER A 17 -0.61 12.31 -6.99
N LEU A 18 -0.12 12.29 -5.74
CA LEU A 18 0.25 11.04 -5.07
C LEU A 18 -0.95 10.07 -4.97
N HIS A 19 -2.18 10.59 -4.88
CA HIS A 19 -3.40 9.79 -4.90
C HIS A 19 -3.56 9.06 -6.23
N GLU A 20 -3.53 9.78 -7.36
CA GLU A 20 -3.69 9.16 -8.68
C GLU A 20 -2.53 8.21 -9.01
N PHE A 21 -1.31 8.55 -8.60
CA PHE A 21 -0.16 7.65 -8.70
C PHE A 21 -0.36 6.33 -7.95
N ALA A 22 -0.87 6.38 -6.72
CA ALA A 22 -1.15 5.18 -5.93
C ALA A 22 -2.35 4.40 -6.47
N LYS A 23 -3.41 5.10 -6.92
CA LYS A 23 -4.65 4.52 -7.43
C LYS A 23 -4.43 3.74 -8.72
N THR A 24 -3.66 4.30 -9.65
CA THR A 24 -3.36 3.69 -10.96
C THR A 24 -2.46 2.46 -10.86
N ALA A 25 -1.75 2.30 -9.74
CA ALA A 25 -0.91 1.13 -9.48
C ALA A 25 -1.69 -0.06 -8.89
N LEU A 26 -2.92 0.14 -8.41
CA LEU A 26 -3.68 -0.89 -7.72
C LEU A 26 -4.48 -1.80 -8.69
N PRO A 27 -4.61 -3.10 -8.36
CA PRO A 27 -3.77 -3.87 -7.43
C PRO A 27 -2.46 -4.40 -8.05
N GLU A 28 -2.36 -4.47 -9.38
CA GLU A 28 -1.36 -5.30 -10.07
C GLU A 28 0.06 -4.72 -10.04
N LYS A 29 0.21 -3.41 -9.85
CA LYS A 29 1.49 -2.69 -9.96
C LYS A 29 1.96 -2.08 -8.63
N VAL A 30 1.38 -2.50 -7.51
CA VAL A 30 1.77 -1.97 -6.19
C VAL A 30 3.25 -2.13 -5.93
N MET A 31 3.83 -3.26 -6.31
CA MET A 31 5.25 -3.53 -6.09
C MET A 31 6.17 -2.61 -6.93
N GLU A 32 5.67 -2.00 -8.00
CA GLU A 32 6.43 -1.06 -8.84
C GLU A 32 6.52 0.34 -8.24
N ILE A 33 5.57 0.71 -7.37
CA ILE A 33 5.49 2.05 -6.77
C ILE A 33 6.01 2.11 -5.35
N VAL A 34 6.28 0.96 -4.73
CA VAL A 34 6.76 0.86 -3.35
C VAL A 34 8.25 1.21 -3.27
N ASP A 35 8.61 1.90 -2.18
CA ASP A 35 9.99 2.24 -1.85
C ASP A 35 10.83 0.96 -1.78
N PRO A 36 11.87 0.81 -2.62
CA PRO A 36 12.71 -0.39 -2.62
C PRO A 36 13.34 -0.70 -1.27
N SER A 37 13.56 0.32 -0.41
CA SER A 37 14.08 0.11 0.95
C SER A 37 13.15 -0.73 1.83
N LEU A 38 11.84 -0.73 1.56
CA LEU A 38 10.86 -1.57 2.25
C LEU A 38 10.85 -3.02 1.73
N LEU A 39 11.46 -3.28 0.57
CA LEU A 39 11.49 -4.60 -0.07
C LEU A 39 12.83 -5.33 0.12
N MET A 40 13.85 -4.64 0.66
CA MET A 40 15.23 -5.12 0.74
C MET A 40 15.37 -6.42 1.56
N GLU A 41 14.61 -6.57 2.65
CA GLU A 41 14.61 -7.80 3.46
C GLU A 41 13.84 -8.96 2.80
N VAL A 42 12.95 -8.66 1.84
CA VAL A 42 12.08 -9.65 1.17
C VAL A 42 12.72 -10.18 -0.11
N MET A 43 13.57 -9.37 -0.77
CA MET A 43 14.14 -9.67 -2.09
C MET A 43 15.51 -10.34 -2.08
N THR A 44 16.12 -10.56 -0.91
CA THR A 44 17.54 -10.92 -0.83
C THR A 44 17.85 -12.41 -1.05
N ASN A 45 16.90 -13.37 -0.96
CA ASN A 45 17.17 -14.77 -1.35
C ASN A 45 15.95 -15.55 -1.92
N ASN A 46 16.18 -16.43 -2.89
CA ASN A 46 15.14 -17.16 -3.63
C ASN A 46 14.68 -18.50 -2.99
N SER A 47 14.45 -18.53 -1.68
CA SER A 47 13.91 -19.74 -1.01
C SER A 47 12.37 -19.80 -1.07
N MET A 48 11.77 -21.00 -1.05
CA MET A 48 10.31 -21.20 -1.03
C MET A 48 9.60 -20.51 0.17
N ILE A 49 10.28 -20.40 1.32
CA ILE A 49 9.79 -19.64 2.50
C ILE A 49 9.72 -18.12 2.21
N GLN A 50 10.55 -17.61 1.31
CA GLN A 50 10.56 -16.20 0.90
C GLN A 50 9.50 -15.89 -0.15
N GLU A 51 9.07 -16.86 -0.95
CA GLU A 51 7.96 -16.68 -1.89
C GLU A 51 6.64 -16.41 -1.15
N ASP A 52 6.34 -17.18 -0.09
CA ASP A 52 5.18 -16.93 0.80
C ASP A 52 5.27 -15.55 1.48
N LYS A 53 6.46 -15.16 1.95
CA LYS A 53 6.69 -13.81 2.51
C LYS A 53 6.46 -12.71 1.48
N ARG A 54 6.90 -12.90 0.24
CA ARG A 54 6.73 -11.94 -0.86
C ARG A 54 5.25 -11.74 -1.18
N VAL A 55 4.51 -12.84 -1.34
CA VAL A 55 3.06 -12.79 -1.58
C VAL A 55 2.34 -12.08 -0.44
N LYS A 56 2.61 -12.46 0.82
CA LYS A 56 2.01 -11.79 2.00
C LYS A 56 2.34 -10.30 2.08
N THR A 57 3.57 -9.93 1.71
CA THR A 57 4.00 -8.53 1.69
C THR A 57 3.25 -7.75 0.61
N GLU A 58 3.14 -8.32 -0.59
CA GLU A 58 2.39 -7.72 -1.70
C GLU A 58 0.91 -7.53 -1.36
N GLU A 59 0.25 -8.54 -0.79
CA GLU A 59 -1.13 -8.46 -0.33
C GLU A 59 -1.33 -7.40 0.77
N CYS A 60 -0.40 -7.33 1.72
CA CYS A 60 -0.41 -6.33 2.79
C CYS A 60 -0.28 -4.91 2.24
N LEU A 61 0.70 -4.67 1.36
CA LEU A 61 0.90 -3.38 0.72
C LEU A 61 -0.30 -2.98 -0.14
N ASN A 62 -0.86 -3.93 -0.89
CA ASN A 62 -2.10 -3.72 -1.65
C ASN A 62 -3.24 -3.25 -0.75
N ALA A 63 -3.47 -3.92 0.39
CA ALA A 63 -4.53 -3.54 1.31
C ALA A 63 -4.31 -2.16 1.96
N ILE A 64 -3.08 -1.85 2.36
CA ILE A 64 -2.73 -0.54 2.96
C ILE A 64 -2.89 0.58 1.94
N ILE A 65 -2.32 0.43 0.74
CA ILE A 65 -2.36 1.47 -0.30
C ILE A 65 -3.81 1.69 -0.76
N ARG A 66 -4.58 0.62 -0.98
CA ARG A 66 -6.03 0.74 -1.29
C ARG A 66 -6.79 1.49 -0.22
N THR A 67 -6.50 1.22 1.05
CA THR A 67 -7.11 1.96 2.17
C THR A 67 -6.71 3.43 2.12
N GLY A 68 -5.43 3.74 1.88
CA GLY A 68 -4.94 5.11 1.71
C GLY A 68 -5.58 5.87 0.55
N VAL A 69 -5.79 5.22 -0.60
CA VAL A 69 -6.50 5.78 -1.76
C VAL A 69 -7.93 6.15 -1.37
N LEU A 70 -8.67 5.22 -0.74
CA LEU A 70 -10.03 5.47 -0.28
C LEU A 70 -10.13 6.56 0.81
N CYS A 71 -9.09 6.75 1.62
CA CYS A 71 -9.02 7.86 2.57
C CYS A 71 -8.74 9.22 1.92
N SER A 72 -8.15 9.22 0.73
CA SER A 72 -7.67 10.43 0.05
C SER A 72 -8.50 10.83 -1.17
N MET A 73 -9.71 10.30 -1.30
CA MET A 73 -10.70 10.76 -2.28
C MET A 73 -10.89 12.28 -2.15
N GLU A 74 -11.00 12.97 -3.29
CA GLU A 74 -11.13 14.43 -3.32
C GLU A 74 -12.38 14.88 -2.56
N SER A 75 -13.52 14.28 -2.90
CA SER A 75 -14.79 14.50 -2.20
C SER A 75 -14.76 13.90 -0.79
N PRO A 76 -15.04 14.69 0.27
CA PRO A 76 -15.15 14.17 1.62
C PRO A 76 -16.21 13.06 1.78
N PHE A 77 -17.26 13.08 0.96
CA PHE A 77 -18.36 12.11 1.01
C PHE A 77 -17.99 10.75 0.40
N GLU A 78 -16.93 10.70 -0.40
CA GLU A 78 -16.41 9.46 -0.98
C GLU A 78 -15.29 8.85 -0.14
N ARG A 79 -14.80 9.58 0.88
CA ARG A 79 -13.78 9.06 1.79
C ARG A 79 -14.37 7.99 2.69
N MET A 80 -13.61 6.92 2.90
CA MET A 80 -14.00 5.85 3.81
C MET A 80 -14.19 6.36 5.26
N ASP A 81 -15.21 5.86 5.95
CA ASP A 81 -15.42 6.14 7.38
C ASP A 81 -14.20 5.69 8.20
N MET A 82 -13.73 6.52 9.12
CA MET A 82 -12.51 6.24 9.89
C MET A 82 -12.62 4.96 10.74
N ARG A 83 -13.83 4.53 11.14
CA ARG A 83 -14.03 3.24 11.82
C ARG A 83 -13.72 2.08 10.88
N ASP A 84 -14.14 2.16 9.62
CA ASP A 84 -13.85 1.16 8.60
C ASP A 84 -12.37 1.15 8.23
N VAL A 85 -11.73 2.32 8.21
CA VAL A 85 -10.28 2.44 8.01
C VAL A 85 -9.52 1.70 9.11
N VAL A 86 -9.86 1.95 10.39
CA VAL A 86 -9.23 1.26 11.52
C VAL A 86 -9.49 -0.24 11.46
N ALA A 87 -10.72 -0.66 11.20
CA ALA A 87 -11.06 -2.08 11.06
C ALA A 87 -10.24 -2.77 9.97
N LYS A 88 -10.12 -2.16 8.79
CA LYS A 88 -9.31 -2.68 7.68
C LYS A 88 -7.83 -2.74 8.01
N LEU A 89 -7.26 -1.67 8.57
CA LEU A 89 -5.84 -1.65 8.94
C LEU A 89 -5.51 -2.66 10.04
N CYS A 90 -6.39 -2.83 11.03
CA CYS A 90 -6.26 -3.87 12.04
C CYS A 90 -6.30 -5.26 11.41
N HIS A 91 -7.30 -5.54 10.57
CA HIS A 91 -7.40 -6.81 9.87
C HIS A 91 -6.17 -7.10 9.01
N THR A 92 -5.70 -6.13 8.22
CA THR A 92 -4.48 -6.26 7.41
C THR A 92 -3.26 -6.57 8.27
N ARG A 93 -3.11 -5.90 9.42
CA ARG A 93 -2.00 -6.16 10.35
C ARG A 93 -2.05 -7.59 10.91
N GLU A 94 -3.20 -8.05 11.37
CA GLU A 94 -3.33 -9.39 11.95
C GLU A 94 -3.09 -10.48 10.89
N THR A 95 -3.64 -10.32 9.69
CA THR A 95 -3.42 -11.22 8.54
C THR A 95 -1.93 -11.29 8.18
N PHE A 96 -1.25 -10.15 8.08
CA PHE A 96 0.18 -10.09 7.77
C PHE A 96 1.04 -10.77 8.85
N LEU A 97 0.70 -10.59 10.13
CA LEU A 97 1.40 -11.22 11.25
C LEU A 97 1.02 -12.70 11.48
N GLY A 98 0.09 -13.24 10.67
CA GLY A 98 -0.42 -14.60 10.83
C GLY A 98 -1.19 -14.83 12.14
N ARG A 99 -1.67 -13.75 12.77
CA ARG A 99 -2.50 -13.82 13.98
C ARG A 99 -3.94 -14.00 13.52
N ARG A 100 -4.54 -15.15 13.82
CA ARG A 100 -5.95 -15.41 13.46
C ARG A 100 -6.85 -14.36 14.10
N VAL A 101 -7.74 -13.76 13.31
CA VAL A 101 -8.89 -12.97 13.77
C VAL A 101 -10.11 -13.87 13.82
#